data_AF-A0A5N5FWJ2-F1
#
_entry.id   AF-A0A5N5FWJ2-F1
#
_cell.length_a   1.000
_cell.length_b   1.000
_cell.length_c   1.000
_cell.angle_alpha   90.00
_cell.angle_beta   90.00
_cell.angle_gamma   90.00
#
_symmetry.space_group_name_H-M   'P 1'
#
loop_
_entity.id
_entity.type
_entity.pdbx_description
1 polymer ?
#
loop_
_entity_poly.entity_id
_entity_poly.type
_entity_poly.pdbx_seq_one_letter_code
_entity_poly.pdbx_strand_id
1 'polypeptide(L)'
;MLRYKSGPIHFIETFLKTAPLIAGLQSETQVLNIKMSGHIEGLEPTACLKVILEQRAEFQNGAGLPQIYAALLVLESELPRSKRFVWKWRRTIFVWTSLVSFLAELMFILSFFRPIIVPRGRPKIGYSTKKFDHSNITFWQKTVKCFQGTLNKSLS
;
A
#
# COMPACT_ATOMS: atom_id res chain seq x y z
N MET A 1 -22.47 30.68 -1.15
CA MET A 1 -23.59 31.61 -1.41
C MET A 1 -24.80 31.11 -0.64
N LEU A 2 -25.54 31.98 0.07
CA LEU A 2 -26.80 31.58 0.72
C LEU A 2 -27.78 31.06 -0.34
N ARG A 3 -28.54 30.00 -0.03
CA ARG A 3 -29.61 29.57 -0.94
C ARG A 3 -30.78 30.55 -0.81
N TYR A 4 -30.99 31.31 -1.86
CA TYR A 4 -32.15 32.19 -2.00
C TYR A 4 -33.43 31.34 -2.10
N LYS A 5 -34.46 31.75 -1.38
CA LYS A 5 -35.82 31.20 -1.48
C LYS A 5 -36.73 32.31 -1.97
N SER A 6 -37.64 31.98 -2.88
CA SER A 6 -38.62 32.96 -3.36
C SER A 6 -39.67 33.25 -2.27
N GLY A 7 -40.23 34.47 -2.29
CA GLY A 7 -41.26 34.92 -1.33
C GLY A 7 -42.41 33.92 -1.09
N PRO A 8 -43.07 33.36 -2.12
CA PRO A 8 -44.16 32.40 -1.90
C PRO A 8 -43.69 31.08 -1.26
N ILE A 9 -42.47 30.62 -1.59
CA ILE A 9 -41.89 29.43 -0.96
C ILE A 9 -41.60 29.70 0.52
N HIS A 10 -41.16 30.92 0.85
CA HIS A 10 -40.95 31.33 2.24
C HIS A 10 -42.25 31.25 3.04
N PHE A 11 -43.35 31.79 2.52
CA PHE A 11 -44.65 31.74 3.23
C PHE A 11 -45.13 30.31 3.50
N ILE A 12 -45.03 29.42 2.52
CA ILE A 12 -45.45 28.02 2.69
C ILE A 12 -44.55 27.31 3.71
N GLU A 13 -43.25 27.54 3.65
CA GLU A 13 -42.30 26.94 4.59
C GLU A 13 -42.50 27.45 6.01
N THR A 14 -42.72 28.75 6.21
CA THR A 14 -43.02 29.33 7.52
C THR A 14 -44.35 28.77 8.04
N PHE A 15 -45.38 28.63 7.19
CA PHE A 15 -46.66 28.05 7.58
C PHE A 15 -46.54 26.58 8.03
N LEU A 16 -45.76 25.77 7.30
CA LEU A 16 -45.49 24.39 7.69
C LEU A 16 -44.61 24.30 8.95
N LYS A 17 -43.67 25.24 9.12
CA LYS A 17 -42.80 25.30 10.29
C LYS A 17 -43.49 25.82 11.54
N THR A 18 -44.61 26.55 11.44
CA THR A 18 -45.33 27.10 12.61
C THR A 18 -45.61 26.04 13.69
N ALA A 19 -46.07 24.85 13.28
CA ALA A 19 -46.37 23.77 14.21
C ALA A 19 -45.13 23.27 14.99
N PRO A 20 -44.02 22.86 14.33
CA PRO A 20 -42.79 22.49 15.05
C PRO A 20 -42.06 23.68 15.70
N LEU A 21 -42.26 24.92 15.25
CA LEU A 21 -41.71 26.12 15.88
C LEU A 21 -42.31 26.35 17.27
N ILE A 22 -43.64 26.28 17.37
CA ILE A 22 -44.38 26.45 18.64
C ILE A 22 -44.04 25.30 19.59
N ALA A 23 -43.84 24.09 19.05
CA ALA A 23 -43.38 22.93 19.82
C ALA A 23 -41.91 23.04 20.27
N GLY A 24 -41.16 24.08 19.86
CA GLY A 24 -39.75 24.28 20.21
C GLY A 24 -38.79 23.28 19.56
N LEU A 25 -39.27 22.49 18.58
CA LEU A 25 -38.48 21.44 17.94
C LEU A 25 -37.55 21.99 16.86
N GLN A 26 -37.92 23.10 16.21
CA GLN A 26 -37.18 23.63 15.06
C GLN A 26 -37.11 25.15 15.05
N SER A 27 -35.96 25.68 14.63
CA SER A 27 -35.71 27.09 14.35
C SER A 27 -35.55 27.33 12.85
N GLU A 28 -35.93 28.52 12.37
CA GLU A 28 -35.72 28.95 10.99
C GLU A 28 -34.25 29.34 10.74
N THR A 29 -33.34 28.36 10.83
CA THR A 29 -31.90 28.55 10.62
C THR A 29 -31.43 27.87 9.34
N GLN A 30 -30.53 28.54 8.62
CA GLN A 30 -29.88 28.00 7.42
C GLN A 30 -28.44 27.61 7.73
N VAL A 31 -28.11 26.33 7.54
CA VAL A 31 -26.73 25.84 7.67
C VAL A 31 -26.04 25.93 6.31
N LEU A 32 -24.93 26.65 6.25
CA LEU A 32 -24.10 26.75 5.05
C LEU A 32 -22.80 25.95 5.27
N ASN A 33 -22.65 24.83 4.55
CA ASN A 33 -21.42 24.04 4.56
C ASN A 33 -20.49 24.55 3.44
N ILE A 34 -19.37 25.17 3.82
CA ILE A 34 -18.33 25.63 2.90
C ILE A 34 -17.13 24.69 3.06
N LYS A 35 -16.82 23.94 1.99
CA LYS A 35 -15.62 23.11 1.94
C LYS A 35 -14.47 23.92 1.36
N MET A 36 -13.48 24.23 2.18
CA MET A 36 -12.21 24.82 1.75
C MET A 36 -11.20 23.69 1.58
N SER A 37 -11.14 23.10 0.38
CA SER A 37 -10.18 22.05 0.02
C SER A 37 -9.03 22.63 -0.80
N GLY A 38 -7.80 22.18 -0.57
CA GLY A 38 -6.64 22.54 -1.39
C GLY A 38 -5.59 23.40 -0.71
N HIS A 39 -5.66 23.59 0.62
CA HIS A 39 -4.54 24.17 1.35
C HIS A 39 -3.48 23.10 1.62
N ILE A 40 -2.32 23.24 0.97
CA ILE A 40 -1.15 22.39 1.21
C ILE A 40 -0.38 23.03 2.37
N GLU A 41 -0.38 22.36 3.52
CA GLU A 41 0.46 22.77 4.65
C GLU A 41 1.94 22.75 4.23
N GLY A 42 2.66 23.82 4.55
CA GLY A 42 4.09 23.96 4.28
C GLY A 42 4.96 23.06 5.17
N LEU A 43 6.26 23.33 5.18
CA LEU A 43 7.22 22.60 6.04
C LEU A 43 6.93 22.84 7.53
N GLU A 44 6.43 24.03 7.87
CA GLU A 44 6.01 24.38 9.22
C GLU A 44 4.56 23.99 9.48
N PRO A 45 4.26 23.38 10.64
CA PRO A 45 2.91 23.00 11.01
C PRO A 45 2.03 24.23 11.27
N THR A 46 0.83 24.24 10.69
CA THR A 46 -0.16 25.30 10.95
C THR A 46 -0.77 25.13 12.34
N ALA A 47 -0.45 26.05 13.26
CA ALA A 47 -0.92 25.98 14.64
C ALA A 47 -2.34 26.53 14.85
N CYS A 48 -2.80 27.46 14.00
CA CYS A 48 -4.08 28.13 14.14
C CYS A 48 -4.68 28.48 12.78
N LEU A 49 -6.00 28.35 12.67
CA LEU A 49 -6.76 28.74 11.50
C LEU A 49 -7.65 29.94 11.84
N LYS A 50 -7.41 31.07 11.18
CA LYS A 50 -8.22 32.28 11.32
C LYS A 50 -9.20 32.37 10.15
N VAL A 51 -10.50 32.26 10.43
CA VAL A 51 -11.56 32.49 9.45
C VAL A 51 -12.14 33.88 9.65
N ILE A 52 -12.18 34.67 8.59
CA ILE A 52 -12.76 36.01 8.58
C ILE A 52 -13.92 36.00 7.59
N LEU A 53 -15.09 36.44 8.03
CA LEU A 53 -16.26 36.65 7.18
C LEU A 53 -16.29 38.12 6.77
N GLU A 54 -15.99 38.38 5.51
CA GLU A 54 -16.10 39.72 4.96
C GLU A 54 -17.53 40.03 4.51
N GLN A 55 -17.92 41.29 4.69
CA GLN A 55 -19.19 41.81 4.23
C GLN A 55 -19.21 41.87 2.70
N ARG A 56 -20.39 41.61 2.09
CA ARG A 56 -20.54 41.70 0.64
C ARG A 56 -20.29 43.14 0.18
N ALA A 57 -19.49 43.32 -0.87
CA ALA A 57 -19.06 44.64 -1.39
C ALA A 57 -20.19 45.60 -1.79
N GLU A 58 -21.44 45.13 -1.85
CA GLU A 58 -22.61 45.92 -2.21
C GLU A 58 -23.22 46.69 -1.02
N PHE A 59 -22.84 46.34 0.21
CA PHE A 59 -23.32 47.02 1.40
C PHE A 59 -22.28 48.03 1.92
N GLN A 60 -22.73 49.26 2.17
CA GLN A 60 -21.93 50.37 2.72
C GLN A 60 -21.27 49.98 4.06
N ASN A 61 -20.07 50.52 4.32
CA ASN A 61 -19.31 50.36 5.56
C ASN A 61 -20.18 50.72 6.77
N GLY A 62 -20.78 49.72 7.43
CA GLY A 62 -21.68 49.94 8.58
C GLY A 62 -23.05 49.25 8.46
N ALA A 63 -23.40 48.73 7.29
CA ALA A 63 -24.65 47.99 7.11
C ALA A 63 -24.53 46.54 7.59
N GLY A 64 -24.35 46.35 8.90
CA GLY A 64 -24.58 45.09 9.62
C GLY A 64 -23.71 43.89 9.23
N LEU A 65 -23.05 43.28 10.21
CA LEU A 65 -22.55 41.91 10.08
C LEU A 65 -23.72 40.97 9.77
N PRO A 66 -23.56 39.96 8.91
CA PRO A 66 -24.59 38.93 8.73
C PRO A 66 -24.90 38.27 10.07
N GLN A 67 -26.17 38.04 10.36
CA GLN A 67 -26.60 37.42 11.62
C GLN A 67 -26.21 35.93 11.61
N ILE A 68 -25.13 35.61 12.31
CA ILE A 68 -24.60 34.25 12.44
C ILE A 68 -24.85 33.78 13.88
N TYR A 69 -25.68 32.76 14.03
CA TYR A 69 -26.03 32.21 15.34
C TYR A 69 -25.01 31.19 15.85
N ALA A 70 -24.39 30.44 14.94
CA ALA A 70 -23.38 29.44 15.26
C ALA A 70 -22.44 29.24 14.06
N ALA A 71 -21.17 28.99 14.36
CA ALA A 71 -20.17 28.59 13.38
C ALA A 71 -19.56 27.27 13.83
N LEU A 72 -19.51 26.29 12.92
CA LEU A 72 -18.85 25.00 13.15
C LEU A 72 -17.75 24.85 12.11
N LEU A 73 -16.53 24.63 12.59
CA LEU A 73 -15.38 24.37 11.73
C LEU A 73 -14.94 22.92 11.90
N VAL A 74 -15.03 22.15 10.82
CA VAL A 74 -14.57 20.76 10.77
C VAL A 74 -13.31 20.73 9.93
N LEU A 75 -12.17 20.50 10.57
CA LEU A 75 -10.89 20.37 9.89
C LEU A 75 -10.63 18.89 9.61
N GLU A 76 -10.83 18.50 8.35
CA GLU A 76 -10.41 17.19 7.85
C GLU A 76 -8.97 17.28 7.34
N SER A 77 -8.01 17.08 8.23
CA SER A 77 -6.61 16.97 7.83
C SER A 77 -6.35 15.56 7.32
N GLU A 78 -6.09 15.41 6.02
CA GLU A 78 -5.43 14.20 5.50
C GLU A 78 -3.99 14.20 6.01
N LEU A 79 -3.76 13.68 7.23
CA LEU A 79 -2.39 13.47 7.69
C LEU A 79 -1.67 12.63 6.63
N PRO A 80 -0.52 13.08 6.12
CA PRO A 80 0.13 12.43 5.00
C PRO A 80 0.34 10.98 5.41
N ARG A 81 -0.32 10.07 4.68
CA ARG A 81 -0.37 8.64 4.98
C ARG A 81 1.04 8.07 5.14
N SER A 82 2.01 8.68 4.45
CA SER A 82 3.44 8.46 4.58
C SER A 82 3.99 8.72 5.99
N LYS A 83 3.63 9.80 6.69
CA LYS A 83 4.11 10.05 8.06
C LYS A 83 3.68 8.94 9.02
N ARG A 84 2.43 8.45 8.93
CA ARG A 84 1.98 7.29 9.74
C ARG A 84 2.73 6.01 9.37
N PHE A 85 2.98 5.79 8.09
CA PHE A 85 3.70 4.63 7.61
C PHE A 85 5.15 4.62 8.07
N VAL A 86 5.88 5.73 7.88
CA VAL A 86 7.27 5.91 8.34
C VAL A 86 7.37 5.71 9.85
N TRP A 87 6.42 6.24 10.62
CA TRP A 87 6.44 6.09 12.08
C TRP A 87 6.24 4.63 12.52
N LYS A 88 5.34 3.88 11.88
CA LYS A 88 5.20 2.43 12.13
C LYS A 88 6.41 1.63 11.60
N TRP A 89 6.96 2.02 10.45
CA TRP A 89 8.07 1.34 9.80
C TRP A 89 9.42 1.54 10.48
N ARG A 90 9.61 2.60 11.26
CA ARG A 90 10.88 2.86 11.94
C ARG A 90 11.31 1.69 12.84
N ARG A 91 10.38 1.05 13.56
CA ARG A 91 10.68 -0.14 14.36
C ARG A 91 10.96 -1.37 13.51
N THR A 92 10.21 -1.59 12.43
CA THR A 92 10.41 -2.77 11.58
C THR A 92 11.71 -2.68 10.80
N ILE A 93 12.09 -1.50 10.30
CA ILE A 93 13.38 -1.28 9.65
C ILE A 93 14.52 -1.60 10.62
N PHE A 94 14.48 -1.09 11.86
CA PHE A 94 15.54 -1.32 12.83
C PHE A 94 15.75 -2.82 13.12
N VAL A 95 14.67 -3.56 13.38
CA VAL A 95 14.73 -5.01 13.62
C VAL A 95 15.21 -5.75 12.37
N TRP A 96 14.74 -5.36 11.18
CA TRP A 96 15.13 -5.99 9.93
C TRP A 96 16.61 -5.76 9.60
N THR A 97 17.12 -4.55 9.81
CA THR A 97 18.54 -4.23 9.61
C THR A 97 19.41 -5.07 10.55
N SER A 98 19.02 -5.21 11.81
CA SER A 98 19.74 -6.04 12.79
C SER A 98 19.70 -7.53 12.42
N LEU A 99 18.56 -8.03 11.93
CA LEU A 99 18.43 -9.42 11.50
C LEU A 99 19.31 -9.73 10.28
N VAL A 100 19.29 -8.84 9.28
CA VAL A 100 20.10 -8.98 8.07
C VAL A 100 21.59 -8.86 8.39
N SER A 101 21.99 -7.92 9.25
CA SER A 101 23.39 -7.78 9.65
C SER A 101 23.89 -9.04 10.38
N PHE A 102 23.10 -9.59 11.30
CA PHE A 102 23.44 -10.83 12.00
C PHE A 102 23.58 -12.03 11.06
N LEU A 103 22.65 -12.18 10.11
CA LEU A 103 22.72 -13.24 9.09
C LEU A 103 23.94 -13.07 8.18
N ALA A 104 24.28 -11.85 7.78
CA ALA A 104 25.44 -11.55 6.96
C ALA A 104 26.75 -11.89 7.70
N GLU A 105 26.88 -11.51 8.97
CA GLU A 105 28.02 -11.87 9.82
C GLU A 105 28.13 -13.40 9.99
N LEU A 106 27.01 -14.08 10.22
CA LEU A 106 26.98 -15.53 10.36
C LEU A 106 27.37 -16.25 9.06
N MET A 107 26.93 -15.74 7.91
CA MET A 107 27.35 -16.23 6.59
C MET A 107 28.83 -15.96 6.31
N PHE A 108 29.33 -14.79 6.71
CA PHE A 108 30.74 -14.43 6.60
C PHE A 108 31.58 -15.41 7.43
N ILE A 109 31.27 -15.55 8.72
CA ILE A 109 31.91 -16.52 9.62
C ILE A 109 31.87 -17.92 9.00
N LEU A 110 30.71 -18.44 8.58
CA LEU A 110 30.64 -19.76 7.95
C LEU A 110 31.51 -19.89 6.69
N SER A 111 31.60 -18.84 5.87
CA SER A 111 32.47 -18.83 4.68
C SER A 111 33.95 -18.85 5.04
N PHE A 112 34.37 -18.10 6.07
CA PHE A 112 35.77 -18.05 6.54
C PHE A 112 36.17 -19.27 7.38
N PHE A 113 35.24 -19.86 8.13
CA PHE A 113 35.48 -21.06 8.94
C PHE A 113 35.28 -22.37 8.16
N ARG A 114 34.56 -22.37 7.02
CA ARG A 114 34.51 -23.54 6.10
C ARG A 114 35.88 -24.04 5.64
N PRO A 115 36.84 -23.20 5.20
CA PRO A 115 38.18 -23.65 4.85
C PRO A 115 39.04 -24.05 6.07
N ILE A 116 38.62 -23.75 7.30
CA ILE A 116 39.36 -24.05 8.54
C ILE A 116 38.83 -25.33 9.23
N ILE A 117 37.52 -25.60 9.20
CA ILE A 117 36.88 -26.75 9.88
C ILE A 117 36.85 -28.00 9.00
N VAL A 118 36.92 -27.87 7.67
CA VAL A 118 37.18 -29.02 6.81
C VAL A 118 38.69 -29.28 6.88
N PRO A 119 39.17 -30.30 7.62
CA PRO A 119 40.56 -30.72 7.44
C PRO A 119 40.68 -31.03 5.96
N ARG A 120 41.82 -30.66 5.39
CA ARG A 120 42.25 -30.95 4.02
C ARG A 120 42.32 -32.48 3.79
N GLY A 121 41.18 -33.15 3.89
CA GLY A 121 40.94 -34.48 3.41
C GLY A 121 40.92 -34.33 1.91
N ARG A 122 42.05 -34.70 1.31
CA ARG A 122 42.14 -34.93 -0.13
C ARG A 122 40.82 -35.56 -0.57
N PRO A 123 40.14 -35.08 -1.63
CA PRO A 123 39.40 -36.04 -2.42
C PRO A 123 40.47 -37.01 -2.92
N LYS A 124 40.61 -38.17 -2.27
CA LYS A 124 40.99 -39.36 -3.00
C LYS A 124 39.94 -39.40 -4.10
N ILE A 125 40.35 -39.01 -5.29
CA ILE A 125 39.72 -39.37 -6.54
C ILE A 125 39.77 -40.90 -6.55
N GLY A 126 38.83 -41.51 -5.82
CA GLY A 126 38.38 -42.84 -6.08
C GLY A 126 37.47 -42.68 -7.27
N TYR A 127 38.00 -42.96 -8.46
CA TYR A 127 37.16 -43.37 -9.56
C TYR A 127 36.44 -44.65 -9.11
N SER A 128 35.35 -44.51 -8.34
CA SER A 128 34.30 -45.52 -8.36
C SER A 128 33.66 -45.38 -9.72
N THR A 129 34.27 -46.04 -10.69
CA THR A 129 33.62 -46.47 -11.91
C THR A 129 32.33 -47.15 -11.49
N LYS A 130 31.21 -46.43 -11.55
CA LYS A 130 29.91 -47.07 -11.66
C LYS A 130 30.01 -47.88 -12.94
N LYS A 131 30.29 -49.18 -12.83
CA LYS A 131 30.00 -50.12 -13.90
C LYS A 131 28.49 -50.02 -14.09
N PHE A 132 28.09 -49.21 -15.06
CA PHE A 132 26.80 -49.34 -15.68
C PHE A 132 26.80 -50.75 -16.26
N ASP A 133 25.99 -51.62 -15.68
CA ASP A 133 25.85 -52.99 -16.11
C ASP A 133 25.40 -53.00 -17.58
N HIS A 134 26.35 -53.31 -18.47
CA HIS A 134 26.15 -53.45 -19.90
C HIS A 134 25.84 -54.92 -20.22
N SER A 135 24.94 -55.54 -19.45
CA SER A 135 24.44 -56.89 -19.68
C SER A 135 23.28 -56.95 -20.67
N ASN A 136 22.68 -55.80 -21.03
CA ASN A 136 21.50 -55.75 -21.90
C ASN A 136 21.72 -55.17 -23.32
N ILE A 137 22.95 -54.82 -23.72
CA ILE A 137 23.23 -54.30 -25.08
C ILE A 137 23.84 -55.37 -26.01
N THR A 138 24.33 -56.50 -25.50
CA THR A 138 24.89 -57.57 -26.34
C THR A 138 23.85 -58.56 -26.88
N PHE A 139 22.58 -58.50 -26.44
CA PHE A 139 21.53 -59.36 -27.00
C PHE A 139 21.12 -58.94 -28.43
N TRP A 140 21.02 -57.63 -28.69
CA TRP A 140 20.62 -57.10 -30.00
C TRP A 140 21.70 -57.22 -31.07
N GLN A 141 22.99 -57.21 -30.71
CA GLN A 141 24.06 -57.40 -31.70
C GLN A 141 24.24 -58.87 -32.12
N LYS A 142 23.85 -59.83 -31.27
CA LYS A 142 24.03 -61.27 -31.55
C LYS A 142 22.94 -61.81 -32.48
N THR A 143 21.71 -61.31 -32.39
CA THR A 143 20.61 -61.66 -33.32
C THR A 143 20.82 -61.11 -34.73
N VAL A 144 21.36 -59.89 -34.88
CA VAL A 144 21.63 -59.31 -36.20
C VAL A 144 22.75 -60.06 -36.94
N LYS A 145 23.80 -60.51 -36.24
CA LYS A 145 24.88 -61.31 -36.86
C LYS A 145 24.44 -62.73 -37.26
N CYS A 146 23.50 -63.34 -36.55
CA CYS A 146 22.95 -64.65 -36.95
C CYS A 146 22.12 -64.54 -38.23
N PHE A 147 21.34 -63.48 -38.40
CA PHE A 147 20.49 -63.30 -39.60
C PHE A 147 21.32 -63.03 -40.86
N GLN A 148 22.43 -62.30 -40.73
CA GLN A 148 23.30 -61.95 -41.87
C GLN A 148 24.20 -63.11 -42.33
N GLY A 149 24.52 -64.06 -41.45
CA GLY A 149 25.25 -65.28 -41.80
C GLY A 149 24.42 -66.34 -42.53
N THR A 150 23.10 -66.37 -42.32
CA THR A 150 22.20 -67.33 -42.97
C THR A 150 21.79 -66.90 -44.39
N LEU A 151 21.74 -65.59 -44.68
CA LEU A 151 21.45 -65.06 -46.01
C LEU A 151 22.60 -65.25 -47.01
N ASN A 152 23.86 -65.23 -46.56
CA ASN A 152 25.04 -65.43 -47.43
C ASN A 152 25.36 -66.90 -47.75
N LYS A 153 24.68 -67.87 -47.11
CA LYS A 153 24.80 -69.30 -47.44
C LYS A 153 23.70 -69.83 -48.37
N SER A 154 22.72 -68.99 -48.72
CA SER A 154 21.62 -69.34 -49.64
C SER A 154 21.79 -68.72 -51.04
N LEU A 155 22.89 -68.00 -51.29
CA LEU A 155 23.16 -67.31 -52.57
C LEU A 155 24.58 -67.58 -53.11
N SER A 156 25.17 -68.71 -52.73
CA SER A 156 26.34 -69.34 -53.36
C SER A 156 26.09 -70.81 -53.61
#